data_AF-A0AAV8XBX7-F1
#
_entry.id   AF-A0AAV8XBX7-F1
#
_cell.length_a   1.000
_cell.length_b   1.000
_cell.length_c   1.000
_cell.angle_alpha   90.00
_cell.angle_beta   90.00
_cell.angle_gamma   90.00
#
_symmetry.space_group_name_H-M   'P 1'
#
loop_
_entity.id
_entity.type
_entity.pdbx_description
1 polymer ?
#
loop_
_entity_poly.entity_id
_entity_poly.type
_entity_poly.pdbx_seq_one_letter_code
_entity_poly.pdbx_strand_id
1 'polypeptide(L)'
;MQIVYDIGDKKVGWTSVWWFCQQVFHLKCIGLSADQYKQATSIPGFVWKCQICLGSSCNTVSDEDMVNDNVSPNISSDRITNFMSDVKSQLESLRKAQDKLVDSVTFCSDKVTDFEASLKQISDNMKIIENLKQSNENLKQQVCKLTSKALPVKNNENVLNIVENITKFLNVKIDPTQVEYAHRVQSQKRDNTNNVKNIIVRFTSRKLKDEVLSAVKTKRQAIGLTSPWAEN
;
A
#
# COMPACT_ATOMS: atom_id res chain seq x y z
N MET A 1 -9.77 -9.71 -44.83
CA MET A 1 -10.35 -9.65 -43.48
C MET A 1 -9.63 -8.53 -42.75
N GLN A 2 -10.33 -7.42 -42.48
CA GLN A 2 -9.72 -6.18 -42.01
C GLN A 2 -9.96 -6.09 -40.49
N ILE A 3 -8.89 -6.15 -39.69
CA ILE A 3 -8.99 -6.00 -38.23
C ILE A 3 -8.73 -4.53 -37.90
N VAL A 4 -9.74 -3.83 -37.40
CA VAL A 4 -9.63 -2.46 -36.91
C VAL A 4 -9.14 -2.52 -35.46
N TYR A 5 -8.02 -1.86 -35.17
CA TYR A 5 -7.54 -1.65 -33.81
C TYR A 5 -8.20 -0.39 -33.26
N ASP A 6 -9.15 -0.55 -32.35
CA ASP A 6 -9.69 0.56 -31.55
C ASP A 6 -9.01 0.56 -30.17
N ILE A 7 -8.16 1.56 -29.93
CA ILE A 7 -7.50 1.81 -28.65
C ILE A 7 -8.13 3.09 -28.09
N GLY A 8 -9.27 2.94 -27.40
CA GLY A 8 -10.00 4.06 -26.84
C GLY A 8 -10.72 3.68 -25.56
N ASP A 9 -10.15 4.10 -24.42
CA ASP A 9 -10.77 4.08 -23.09
C ASP A 9 -12.04 4.97 -23.08
N LYS A 10 -13.18 4.37 -23.41
CA LYS A 10 -14.50 4.93 -23.07
C LYS A 10 -15.41 3.84 -22.53
N LYS A 11 -15.87 4.05 -21.29
CA LYS A 11 -16.94 3.26 -20.68
C LYS A 11 -18.22 3.45 -21.48
N VAL A 12 -18.64 2.41 -22.20
CA VAL A 12 -19.96 2.33 -22.84
C VAL A 12 -20.76 1.24 -22.15
N GLY A 13 -22.00 1.56 -21.80
CA GLY A 13 -22.95 0.67 -21.13
C GLY A 13 -23.27 -0.55 -21.99
N TRP A 14 -23.42 -1.69 -21.32
CA TRP A 14 -23.72 -2.97 -21.95
C TRP A 14 -25.21 -3.06 -22.24
N THR A 15 -25.61 -2.84 -23.49
CA THR A 15 -26.88 -3.37 -24.00
C THR A 15 -26.59 -4.63 -24.80
N SER A 16 -27.08 -5.74 -24.26
CA SER A 16 -27.17 -7.04 -24.89
C SER A 16 -28.10 -7.00 -26.10
N VAL A 17 -27.61 -7.41 -27.29
CA VAL A 17 -28.26 -8.32 -28.27
C VAL A 17 -27.27 -8.47 -29.44
N TRP A 18 -26.67 -9.65 -29.67
CA TRP A 18 -26.15 -10.00 -31.01
C TRP A 18 -26.36 -11.51 -31.27
N TRP A 19 -27.45 -11.83 -31.97
CA TRP A 19 -27.57 -13.03 -32.80
C TRP A 19 -27.00 -12.71 -34.18
N PHE A 20 -26.40 -13.71 -34.84
CA PHE A 20 -25.72 -13.72 -36.15
C PHE A 20 -24.20 -13.46 -36.15
N CYS A 21 -23.47 -14.55 -36.41
CA CYS A 21 -22.02 -14.60 -36.60
C CYS A 21 -21.63 -13.94 -37.94
N GLN A 22 -21.28 -12.66 -37.92
CA GLN A 22 -20.66 -11.98 -39.07
C GLN A 22 -19.25 -11.47 -38.72
N GLN A 23 -18.27 -12.39 -38.87
CA GLN A 23 -16.90 -12.15 -39.35
C GLN A 23 -15.96 -11.18 -38.60
N VAL A 24 -16.27 -10.74 -37.37
CA VAL A 24 -15.29 -10.02 -36.53
C VAL A 24 -15.45 -10.43 -35.07
N PHE A 25 -14.37 -10.93 -34.45
CA PHE A 25 -14.33 -11.28 -33.03
C PHE A 25 -13.26 -10.46 -32.33
N HIS A 26 -13.60 -9.90 -31.16
CA HIS A 26 -12.58 -9.35 -30.27
C HIS A 26 -11.79 -10.50 -29.64
N LEU A 27 -10.45 -10.41 -29.60
CA LEU A 27 -9.60 -11.42 -28.91
C LEU A 27 -10.08 -11.71 -27.47
N LYS A 28 -10.63 -10.68 -26.81
CA LYS A 28 -11.12 -10.78 -25.44
C LYS A 28 -12.33 -11.71 -25.31
N CYS A 29 -13.19 -11.81 -26.32
CA CYS A 29 -14.37 -12.67 -26.30
C CYS A 29 -14.01 -14.16 -26.40
N ILE A 30 -12.83 -14.50 -26.89
CA ILE A 30 -12.34 -15.87 -27.04
C ILE A 30 -11.29 -16.23 -25.99
N GLY A 31 -11.05 -15.36 -25.00
CA GLY A 31 -10.11 -15.60 -23.90
C GLY A 31 -8.65 -15.71 -24.32
N LEU A 32 -8.29 -15.33 -25.55
CA LEU A 32 -6.92 -15.37 -26.02
C LEU A 32 -6.19 -14.08 -25.68
N SER A 33 -4.98 -14.22 -25.14
CA SER A 33 -4.02 -13.12 -25.07
C SER A 33 -3.49 -12.76 -26.46
N ALA A 34 -2.96 -11.55 -26.60
CA ALA A 34 -2.40 -11.07 -27.87
C ALA A 34 -1.26 -11.97 -28.39
N ASP A 35 -0.45 -12.54 -27.49
CA ASP A 35 0.67 -13.40 -27.86
C ASP A 35 0.23 -14.78 -28.33
N GLN A 36 -0.79 -15.36 -27.68
CA GLN A 36 -1.39 -16.63 -28.12
C GLN A 36 -2.02 -16.51 -29.51
N TYR A 37 -2.64 -15.37 -29.81
CA TYR A 37 -3.18 -15.11 -31.15
C TYR A 37 -2.08 -15.01 -32.19
N LYS A 38 -1.01 -14.24 -31.93
CA LYS A 38 0.14 -14.14 -32.84
C LYS A 38 0.74 -15.51 -33.14
N GLN A 39 0.91 -16.34 -32.12
CA GLN A 39 1.42 -17.70 -32.27
C GLN A 39 0.48 -18.57 -33.13
N ALA A 40 -0.83 -18.53 -32.88
CA ALA A 40 -1.80 -19.30 -33.67
C ALA A 40 -1.85 -18.86 -35.15
N THR A 41 -1.79 -17.55 -35.42
CA THR A 41 -1.79 -17.02 -36.79
C THR A 41 -0.46 -17.21 -37.53
N SER A 42 0.62 -17.56 -36.84
CA SER A 42 1.92 -17.82 -37.48
C SER A 42 1.95 -19.14 -38.25
N ILE A 43 0.95 -20.00 -38.07
CA ILE A 43 0.81 -21.27 -38.78
C ILE A 43 0.14 -21.03 -40.14
N PRO A 44 0.79 -21.34 -41.28
CA PRO A 44 0.20 -21.19 -42.59
C PRO A 44 -1.10 -22.00 -42.73
N GLY A 45 -2.17 -21.36 -43.20
CA GLY A 45 -3.48 -22.00 -43.37
C GLY A 45 -4.33 -22.10 -42.11
N PHE A 46 -3.91 -21.49 -41.00
CA PHE A 46 -4.73 -21.44 -39.79
C PHE A 46 -6.00 -20.59 -40.02
N VAL A 47 -7.17 -21.22 -39.86
CA VAL A 47 -8.48 -20.56 -39.90
C VAL A 47 -9.20 -20.88 -38.60
N TRP A 48 -9.43 -19.84 -37.79
CA TRP A 48 -10.22 -20.00 -36.57
C TRP A 48 -11.71 -20.08 -36.89
N LYS A 49 -12.41 -21.06 -36.31
CA LYS A 49 -13.87 -21.22 -36.41
C LYS A 49 -14.47 -21.17 -35.01
N CYS A 50 -15.56 -20.41 -34.82
CA CYS A 50 -16.28 -20.39 -33.55
C CYS A 50 -16.99 -21.73 -33.32
N GLN A 51 -17.40 -22.01 -32.07
CA GLN A 51 -18.01 -23.29 -31.69
C GLN A 51 -19.29 -23.62 -32.49
N ILE A 52 -20.04 -22.61 -32.91
CA ILE A 52 -21.22 -22.77 -33.78
C ILE A 52 -20.78 -23.22 -35.19
N CYS A 53 -19.77 -22.55 -35.77
CA CYS A 53 -19.21 -22.92 -37.07
C CYS A 53 -18.40 -24.23 -37.04
N LEU A 54 -17.86 -24.60 -35.88
CA LEU A 54 -17.18 -25.87 -35.64
C LEU A 54 -18.20 -27.03 -35.65
N GLY A 55 -19.38 -26.81 -35.06
CA GLY A 55 -20.47 -27.80 -35.03
C GLY A 55 -21.19 -27.98 -36.37
N SER A 56 -21.07 -27.03 -37.31
CA SER A 56 -21.71 -27.11 -38.63
C SER A 56 -20.87 -27.81 -39.71
N SER A 57 -19.62 -28.21 -39.45
CA SER A 57 -18.79 -28.84 -40.48
C SER A 57 -18.81 -30.38 -40.42
N CYS A 58 -19.27 -30.95 -41.54
CA CYS A 58 -19.08 -32.30 -42.08
C CYS A 58 -19.82 -33.51 -41.45
N ASN A 59 -21.13 -33.58 -41.67
CA ASN A 59 -21.72 -34.86 -42.11
C ASN A 59 -21.52 -34.97 -43.64
N THR A 60 -20.30 -35.26 -44.09
CA THR A 60 -20.12 -35.88 -45.40
C THR A 60 -20.45 -37.35 -45.20
N VAL A 61 -21.72 -37.66 -45.47
CA VAL A 61 -22.21 -39.02 -45.66
C VAL A 61 -21.51 -39.55 -46.90
N SER A 62 -20.47 -40.36 -46.71
CA SER A 62 -20.08 -41.36 -47.70
C SER A 62 -20.96 -42.56 -47.42
N ASP A 63 -22.08 -42.62 -48.14
CA ASP A 63 -22.76 -43.88 -48.46
C ASP A 63 -21.69 -44.82 -49.03
N GLU A 64 -21.45 -45.93 -48.35
CA GLU A 64 -21.42 -47.26 -48.97
C GLU A 64 -21.34 -48.35 -47.88
N ASP A 65 -22.25 -49.31 -48.05
CA ASP A 65 -22.27 -50.67 -47.52
C ASP A 65 -22.72 -50.92 -46.06
N MET A 66 -24.04 -51.04 -45.93
CA MET A 66 -24.68 -51.93 -44.97
C MET A 66 -24.33 -53.39 -45.27
N VAL A 67 -23.40 -53.97 -44.49
CA VAL A 67 -23.33 -55.43 -44.30
C VAL A 67 -23.71 -55.75 -42.86
N ASN A 68 -24.91 -56.32 -42.76
CA ASN A 68 -25.49 -56.88 -41.56
C ASN A 68 -24.83 -58.24 -41.27
N ASP A 69 -23.70 -58.23 -40.58
CA ASP A 69 -23.07 -59.45 -40.07
C ASP A 69 -23.40 -59.61 -38.58
N ASN A 70 -24.38 -60.48 -38.32
CA ASN A 70 -24.78 -60.96 -37.02
C ASN A 70 -23.76 -62.00 -36.51
N VAL A 71 -22.48 -61.65 -36.53
CA VAL A 71 -21.40 -62.45 -35.95
C VAL A 71 -21.36 -62.11 -34.48
N SER A 72 -21.92 -63.00 -33.65
CA SER A 72 -21.77 -62.93 -32.21
C SER A 72 -20.26 -62.93 -31.90
N PRO A 73 -19.66 -61.80 -31.47
CA PRO A 73 -18.24 -61.76 -31.24
C PRO A 73 -18.01 -62.60 -29.99
N ASN A 74 -17.31 -63.72 -30.14
CA ASN A 74 -16.77 -64.46 -29.02
C ASN A 74 -15.69 -63.58 -28.37
N ILE A 75 -16.11 -62.65 -27.52
CA ILE A 75 -15.25 -61.75 -26.77
C ILE A 75 -14.42 -62.64 -25.85
N SER A 76 -13.16 -62.87 -26.25
CA SER A 76 -12.21 -63.59 -25.43
C SER A 76 -12.16 -62.96 -24.03
N SER A 77 -12.33 -63.81 -23.01
CA SER A 77 -12.26 -63.45 -21.59
C SER A 77 -11.01 -62.62 -21.26
N ASP A 78 -9.91 -62.84 -21.98
CA ASP A 78 -8.64 -62.13 -21.78
C ASP A 78 -8.73 -60.64 -22.09
N ARG A 79 -9.59 -60.24 -23.05
CA ARG A 79 -9.81 -58.82 -23.37
C ARG A 79 -10.52 -58.11 -22.24
N ILE A 80 -11.47 -58.79 -21.58
CA ILE A 80 -12.21 -58.25 -20.45
C ILE A 80 -11.28 -58.09 -19.25
N THR A 81 -10.43 -59.08 -18.96
CA THR A 81 -9.48 -58.99 -17.83
C THR A 81 -8.45 -57.89 -18.03
N ASN A 82 -7.93 -57.72 -19.25
CA ASN A 82 -6.98 -56.65 -19.57
C ASN A 82 -7.65 -55.27 -19.44
N PHE A 83 -8.86 -55.10 -19.97
CA PHE A 83 -9.62 -53.86 -19.82
C PHE A 83 -9.90 -53.54 -18.35
N MET A 84 -10.30 -54.52 -17.54
CA MET A 84 -10.51 -54.33 -16.10
C MET A 84 -9.22 -53.92 -15.36
N SER A 85 -8.08 -54.50 -15.76
CA SER A 85 -6.76 -54.10 -15.24
C SER A 85 -6.43 -52.65 -15.58
N ASP A 86 -6.70 -52.23 -16.81
CA ASP A 86 -6.47 -50.85 -17.27
C ASP A 86 -7.36 -49.87 -16.50
N VAL A 87 -8.66 -50.15 -16.37
CA VAL A 87 -9.59 -49.33 -15.58
C VAL A 87 -9.11 -49.21 -14.14
N LYS A 88 -8.67 -50.32 -13.52
CA LYS A 88 -8.13 -50.31 -12.17
C LYS A 88 -6.88 -49.41 -12.06
N SER A 89 -5.99 -49.47 -13.04
CA SER A 89 -4.79 -48.61 -13.07
C SER A 89 -5.13 -47.13 -13.22
N GLN A 90 -6.14 -46.80 -14.04
CA GLN A 90 -6.61 -45.43 -14.22
C GLN A 90 -7.28 -44.90 -12.96
N LEU A 91 -8.10 -45.71 -12.28
CA LEU A 91 -8.71 -45.35 -11.00
C LEU A 91 -7.65 -45.06 -9.93
N GLU A 92 -6.58 -45.86 -9.87
CA GLU A 92 -5.47 -45.63 -8.94
C GLU A 92 -4.71 -44.34 -9.26
N SER A 93 -4.49 -44.05 -10.54
CA SER A 93 -3.88 -42.78 -10.98
C SER A 93 -4.77 -41.57 -10.65
N LEU A 94 -6.08 -41.68 -10.89
CA LEU A 94 -7.04 -40.63 -10.55
C LEU A 94 -7.10 -40.38 -9.04
N ARG A 95 -7.08 -41.44 -8.23
CA ARG A 95 -7.02 -41.33 -6.77
C ARG A 95 -5.78 -40.55 -6.33
N LYS A 96 -4.60 -40.89 -6.87
CA LYS A 96 -3.36 -40.16 -6.56
C LYS A 96 -3.40 -38.69 -7.00
N ALA A 97 -4.03 -38.40 -8.14
CA ALA A 97 -4.21 -37.02 -8.58
C ALA A 97 -5.18 -36.24 -7.68
N GLN A 98 -6.25 -36.91 -7.22
CA GLN A 98 -7.20 -36.36 -6.25
C GLN A 98 -6.51 -36.04 -4.92
N ASP A 99 -5.70 -36.96 -4.39
CA ASP A 99 -4.96 -36.76 -3.13
C ASP A 99 -4.05 -35.52 -3.23
N LYS A 100 -3.28 -35.39 -4.32
CA LYS A 100 -2.45 -34.20 -4.58
C LYS A 100 -3.25 -32.89 -4.66
N LEU A 101 -4.45 -32.95 -5.23
CA LEU A 101 -5.32 -31.79 -5.32
C LEU A 101 -5.84 -31.39 -3.92
N VAL A 102 -6.23 -32.36 -3.10
CA VAL A 102 -6.65 -32.13 -1.71
C VAL A 102 -5.51 -31.49 -0.91
N ASP A 103 -4.28 -32.00 -1.05
CA ASP A 103 -3.11 -31.41 -0.39
C ASP A 103 -2.86 -29.97 -0.82
N SER A 104 -2.94 -29.69 -2.13
CA SER A 104 -2.78 -28.34 -2.68
C SER A 104 -3.87 -27.37 -2.20
N VAL A 105 -5.13 -27.82 -2.16
CA VAL A 105 -6.25 -27.00 -1.66
C VAL A 105 -6.09 -26.73 -0.17
N THR A 106 -5.68 -27.72 0.62
CA THR A 106 -5.43 -27.56 2.06
C THR A 106 -4.30 -26.57 2.30
N PHE A 107 -3.18 -26.70 1.58
CA PHE A 107 -2.08 -25.74 1.64
C PHE A 107 -2.51 -24.31 1.28
N CYS A 108 -3.30 -24.14 0.21
CA CYS A 108 -3.83 -22.84 -0.17
C CYS A 108 -4.76 -22.27 0.91
N SER A 109 -5.59 -23.11 1.54
CA SER A 109 -6.47 -22.71 2.65
C SER A 109 -5.66 -22.17 3.84
N ASP A 110 -4.62 -22.90 4.26
CA ASP A 110 -3.75 -22.47 5.35
C ASP A 110 -3.07 -21.13 5.03
N LYS A 111 -2.61 -20.95 3.79
CA LYS A 111 -2.00 -19.69 3.36
C LYS A 111 -2.97 -18.52 3.32
N VAL A 112 -4.24 -18.76 2.98
CA VAL A 112 -5.27 -17.72 3.08
C VAL A 112 -5.47 -17.31 4.54
N THR A 113 -5.53 -18.26 5.48
CA THR A 113 -5.64 -17.96 6.91
C THR A 113 -4.43 -17.17 7.45
N ASP A 114 -3.21 -17.52 7.04
CA ASP A 114 -1.99 -16.76 7.38
C ASP A 114 -2.07 -15.30 6.88
N PHE A 115 -2.55 -15.09 5.66
CA PHE A 115 -2.72 -13.76 5.09
C PHE A 115 -3.80 -12.95 5.79
N GLU A 116 -4.93 -13.57 6.15
CA GLU A 116 -5.99 -12.90 6.92
C GLU A 116 -5.48 -12.42 8.28
N ALA A 117 -4.69 -13.25 8.97
CA ALA A 117 -4.04 -12.88 10.23
C ALA A 117 -3.07 -11.70 10.06
N SER A 118 -2.26 -11.73 9.00
CA SER A 118 -1.32 -10.66 8.65
C SER A 118 -2.04 -9.34 8.32
N LEU A 119 -3.13 -9.40 7.55
CA LEU A 119 -3.95 -8.24 7.23
C LEU A 119 -4.60 -7.62 8.47
N LYS A 120 -5.06 -8.45 9.41
CA LYS A 120 -5.58 -7.98 10.70
C LYS A 120 -4.51 -7.23 11.49
N GLN A 121 -3.29 -7.76 11.57
CA GLN A 121 -2.18 -7.10 12.26
C GLN A 121 -1.81 -5.75 11.62
N ILE A 122 -1.80 -5.67 10.28
CA ILE A 122 -1.57 -4.41 9.56
C ILE A 122 -2.67 -3.39 9.89
N SER A 123 -3.93 -3.81 9.93
CA SER A 123 -5.06 -2.94 10.28
C SER A 123 -4.91 -2.35 11.69
N ASP A 124 -4.50 -3.17 12.68
CA ASP A 124 -4.32 -2.71 14.05
C ASP A 124 -3.11 -1.75 14.18
N ASN A 125 -2.02 -2.03 13.45
CA ASN A 125 -0.87 -1.12 13.37
C ASN A 125 -1.25 0.24 12.76
N MET A 126 -2.10 0.27 11.74
CA MET A 126 -2.59 1.53 11.16
C MET A 126 -3.36 2.37 12.18
N LYS A 127 -4.20 1.75 13.02
CA LYS A 127 -4.90 2.46 14.10
C LYS A 127 -3.94 3.06 15.12
N ILE A 128 -2.89 2.33 15.49
CA ILE A 128 -1.85 2.82 16.42
C ILE A 128 -1.14 4.03 15.81
N ILE A 129 -0.77 3.97 14.53
CA ILE A 129 -0.11 5.09 13.83
C ILE A 129 -1.00 6.33 13.83
N GLU A 130 -2.30 6.18 13.59
CA GLU A 130 -3.23 7.31 13.57
C GLU A 130 -3.38 7.94 14.95
N ASN A 131 -3.50 7.13 16.00
CA ASN A 131 -3.52 7.61 17.39
C ASN A 131 -2.23 8.36 17.76
N LEU A 132 -1.07 7.86 17.34
CA LEU A 132 0.22 8.52 17.56
C LEU A 132 0.33 9.84 16.78
N LYS A 133 -0.14 9.88 15.53
CA LYS A 133 -0.18 11.12 14.74
C LYS A 133 -1.05 12.18 15.40
N GLN A 134 -2.25 11.81 15.85
CA GLN A 134 -3.16 12.71 16.54
C GLN A 134 -2.54 13.24 17.84
N SER A 135 -1.92 12.35 18.63
CA SER A 135 -1.24 12.73 19.88
C SER A 135 -0.07 13.67 19.61
N ASN A 136 0.72 13.41 18.57
CA ASN A 136 1.83 14.28 18.18
C ASN A 136 1.33 15.66 17.72
N GLU A 137 0.24 15.72 16.96
CA GLU A 137 -0.36 16.99 16.56
C GLU A 137 -0.88 17.79 17.78
N ASN A 138 -1.54 17.11 18.72
CA ASN A 138 -1.96 17.72 19.98
C ASN A 138 -0.77 18.27 20.77
N LEU A 139 0.33 17.51 20.87
CA LEU A 139 1.55 17.95 21.53
C LEU A 139 2.19 19.15 20.81
N LYS A 140 2.25 19.15 19.47
CA LYS A 140 2.72 20.30 18.69
C LYS A 140 1.89 21.55 18.97
N GLN A 141 0.58 21.42 19.05
CA GLN A 141 -0.31 22.53 19.39
C GLN A 141 -0.04 23.04 20.82
N GLN A 142 0.16 22.15 21.79
CA GLN A 142 0.50 22.54 23.16
C GLN A 142 1.87 23.23 23.24
N VAL A 143 2.88 22.69 22.56
CA VAL A 143 4.22 23.31 22.46
C VAL A 143 4.10 24.68 21.82
N CYS A 144 3.35 24.82 20.73
CA CYS A 144 3.11 26.09 20.07
C CYS A 144 2.48 27.13 21.04
N LYS A 145 1.45 26.72 21.81
CA LYS A 145 0.82 27.56 22.85
C LYS A 145 1.77 27.96 23.98
N LEU A 146 2.74 27.11 24.33
CA LEU A 146 3.76 27.44 25.33
C LEU A 146 4.83 28.38 24.76
N THR A 147 5.20 28.20 23.50
CA THR A 147 6.20 29.03 22.80
C THR A 147 5.68 30.39 22.36
N SER A 148 4.36 30.58 22.23
CA SER A 148 3.76 31.86 21.86
C SER A 148 3.88 32.95 22.93
N LYS A 149 4.43 32.63 24.12
CA LYS A 149 4.85 33.61 25.14
C LYS A 149 6.21 34.24 24.86
N ALA A 150 6.68 34.23 23.62
CA ALA A 150 7.93 34.92 23.30
C ALA A 150 7.71 36.45 23.30
N LEU A 151 8.79 37.18 23.62
CA LEU A 151 8.71 38.60 23.96
C LEU A 151 8.37 39.44 22.72
N PRO A 152 7.33 40.29 22.77
CA PRO A 152 7.01 41.19 21.66
C PRO A 152 8.20 42.11 21.38
N VAL A 153 8.49 42.35 20.10
CA VAL A 153 9.53 43.25 19.62
C VAL A 153 9.02 44.68 19.73
N LYS A 154 9.76 45.53 20.44
CA LYS A 154 9.51 46.98 20.45
C LYS A 154 10.57 47.68 19.62
N ASN A 155 10.19 48.75 18.93
CA ASN A 155 11.14 49.61 18.22
C ASN A 155 12.11 50.23 19.23
N ASN A 156 13.41 50.22 18.90
CA ASN A 156 14.50 50.73 19.76
C ASN A 156 14.58 50.07 21.14
N GLU A 157 14.23 48.79 21.26
CA GLU A 157 14.43 48.06 22.51
C GLU A 157 15.91 47.76 22.76
N ASN A 158 16.33 47.93 24.01
CA ASN A 158 17.65 47.49 24.45
C ASN A 158 17.56 46.03 24.93
N VAL A 159 18.14 45.11 24.16
CA VAL A 159 18.13 43.67 24.48
C VAL A 159 18.86 43.40 25.81
N LEU A 160 19.89 44.17 26.16
CA LEU A 160 20.60 44.01 27.43
C LEU A 160 19.69 44.32 28.62
N ASN A 161 18.88 45.39 28.55
CA ASN A 161 17.91 45.71 29.60
C ASN A 161 16.87 44.58 29.79
N ILE A 162 16.49 43.89 28.71
CA ILE A 162 15.60 42.73 28.80
C ILE A 162 16.28 41.60 29.58
N VAL A 163 17.55 41.32 29.27
CA VAL A 163 18.35 40.30 29.98
C VAL A 163 18.50 40.66 31.46
N GLU A 164 18.81 41.91 31.78
CA GLU A 164 18.90 42.40 33.17
C GLU A 164 17.58 42.25 33.94
N ASN A 165 16.45 42.55 33.30
CA ASN A 165 15.14 42.39 33.92
C ASN A 165 14.82 40.90 34.18
N ILE A 166 15.19 40.02 33.26
CA ILE A 166 15.03 38.56 33.43
C ILE A 166 15.90 38.07 34.58
N THR A 167 17.16 38.48 34.65
CA THR A 167 18.10 38.01 35.68
C THR A 167 17.75 38.56 37.06
N LYS A 168 17.29 39.81 37.13
CA LYS A 168 16.70 40.40 38.34
C LYS A 168 15.47 39.62 38.82
N PHE A 169 14.58 39.20 37.92
CA PHE A 169 13.43 38.35 38.26
C PHE A 169 13.84 36.97 38.78
N LEU A 170 14.97 36.44 38.30
CA LEU A 170 15.58 35.19 38.75
C LEU A 170 16.42 35.34 40.03
N ASN A 171 16.58 36.56 40.55
CA ASN A 171 17.45 36.89 41.68
C ASN A 171 18.94 36.56 41.43
N VAL A 172 19.40 36.65 40.18
CA VAL A 172 20.80 36.50 39.78
C VAL A 172 21.36 37.88 39.42
N LYS A 173 22.40 38.34 40.13
CA LYS A 173 23.06 39.61 39.84
C LYS A 173 24.03 39.41 38.69
N ILE A 174 23.82 40.13 37.58
CA ILE A 174 24.69 40.11 36.41
C ILE A 174 25.20 41.53 36.16
N ASP A 175 26.50 41.65 35.95
CA ASP A 175 27.13 42.88 35.47
C ASP A 175 27.05 42.91 33.93
N PRO A 176 26.72 44.06 33.30
CA PRO A 176 26.69 44.19 31.83
C PRO A 176 27.97 43.71 31.12
N THR A 177 29.13 43.81 31.78
CA THR A 177 30.43 43.34 31.26
C THR A 177 30.53 41.80 31.15
N GLN A 178 29.64 41.07 31.84
CA GLN A 178 29.57 39.61 31.79
C GLN A 178 28.71 39.08 30.64
N VAL A 179 28.10 39.97 29.85
CA VAL A 179 27.35 39.64 28.65
C VAL A 179 28.21 40.00 27.43
N GLU A 180 28.70 38.98 26.73
CA GLU A 180 29.55 39.14 25.54
C GLU A 180 28.73 39.72 24.37
N TYR A 181 27.51 39.19 24.17
CA TYR A 181 26.52 39.79 23.28
C TYR A 181 25.10 39.32 23.60
N ALA A 182 24.12 40.15 23.24
CA ALA A 182 22.72 39.79 23.24
C ALA A 182 22.02 40.39 22.00
N HIS A 183 21.38 39.55 21.19
CA HIS A 183 20.65 40.02 20.00
C HIS A 183 19.44 39.13 19.71
N ARG A 184 18.50 39.64 18.92
CA ARG A 184 17.35 38.87 18.46
C ARG A 184 17.70 38.04 17.24
N VAL A 185 17.21 36.80 17.21
CA VAL A 185 17.34 35.91 16.05
C VAL A 185 16.47 36.44 14.93
N GLN A 186 17.05 36.62 13.74
CA GLN A 186 16.30 36.94 12.55
C GLN A 186 15.57 35.70 12.07
N SER A 187 14.24 35.71 12.10
CA SER A 187 13.44 34.65 11.48
C SER A 187 13.60 34.71 9.96
N GLN A 188 13.97 33.60 9.33
CA GLN A 188 14.16 33.51 7.88
C GLN A 188 12.86 33.74 7.08
N LYS A 189 11.69 33.53 7.69
CA LYS A 189 10.39 33.74 7.06
C LYS A 189 9.86 35.13 7.42
N ARG A 190 9.54 35.95 6.41
CA ARG A 190 8.87 37.25 6.53
C ARG A 190 7.39 37.07 6.89
N ASP A 191 7.09 36.35 7.97
CA ASP A 191 5.76 36.41 8.56
C ASP A 191 5.66 37.74 9.31
N ASN A 192 5.28 38.79 8.57
CA ASN A 192 5.09 40.16 9.06
C ASN A 192 4.01 40.26 10.16
N THR A 193 3.30 39.18 10.47
CA THR A 193 2.20 39.14 11.42
C THR A 193 2.61 38.74 12.83
N ASN A 194 3.82 38.23 13.06
CA ASN A 194 4.24 37.81 14.40
C ASN A 194 5.51 38.56 14.86
N ASN A 195 5.32 39.65 15.59
CA ASN A 195 6.37 40.51 16.17
C ASN A 195 7.13 39.85 17.31
N VAL A 196 7.34 38.54 17.25
CA VAL A 196 7.89 37.76 18.33
C VAL A 196 9.17 37.10 17.81
N LYS A 197 10.30 37.44 18.43
CA LYS A 197 11.62 36.96 18.03
C LYS A 197 12.37 36.44 19.25
N ASN A 198 13.06 35.33 19.09
CA ASN A 198 13.90 34.77 20.15
C ASN A 198 15.10 35.71 20.42
N ILE A 199 15.56 35.74 21.66
CA ILE A 199 16.78 36.46 22.07
C ILE A 199 17.86 35.40 22.33
N ILE A 200 19.01 35.54 21.68
CA ILE A 200 20.21 34.77 22.00
C ILE A 200 21.11 35.65 22.85
N VAL A 201 21.56 35.10 23.98
CA VAL A 201 22.48 35.75 24.91
C VAL A 201 23.71 34.85 25.06
N ARG A 202 24.89 35.44 24.92
CA ARG A 202 26.16 34.79 25.24
C ARG A 202 26.78 35.48 26.44
N PHE A 203 27.08 34.68 27.46
CA PHE A 203 27.77 35.13 28.67
C PHE A 203 29.27 34.91 28.53
N THR A 204 30.07 35.80 29.13
CA THR A 204 31.53 35.71 29.15
C THR A 204 32.01 34.47 29.93
N SER A 205 31.25 34.02 30.94
CA SER A 205 31.60 32.87 31.77
C SER A 205 30.56 31.75 31.68
N ARG A 206 31.05 30.51 31.50
CA ARG A 206 30.21 29.30 31.57
C ARG A 206 29.55 29.12 32.93
N LYS A 207 30.24 29.48 34.02
CA LYS A 207 29.70 29.38 35.38
C LYS A 207 28.44 30.24 35.55
N LEU A 208 28.46 31.46 35.02
CA LEU A 208 27.32 32.37 35.07
C LEU A 208 26.14 31.84 34.25
N LYS A 209 26.41 31.28 33.06
CA LYS A 209 25.38 30.60 32.26
C LYS A 209 24.71 29.48 33.06
N ASP A 210 25.50 28.63 33.71
CA ASP A 210 24.98 27.50 34.47
C ASP A 210 24.20 27.95 35.71
N GLU A 211 24.65 29.02 36.38
CA GLU A 211 23.93 29.66 37.49
C GLU A 211 22.57 30.20 37.04
N VAL A 212 22.50 30.97 35.96
CA VAL A 212 21.24 31.48 35.39
C VAL A 212 20.31 30.33 35.02
N LEU A 213 20.82 29.28 34.36
CA LEU A 213 20.02 28.12 33.99
C LEU A 213 19.49 27.37 35.22
N SER A 214 20.28 27.26 36.29
CA SER A 214 19.85 26.65 37.55
C SER A 214 18.76 27.49 38.23
N ALA A 215 18.90 28.82 38.27
CA ALA A 215 17.92 29.73 38.84
C ALA A 215 16.59 29.69 38.08
N VAL A 216 16.64 29.59 36.74
CA VAL A 216 15.44 29.37 35.90
C VAL A 216 14.74 28.08 36.30
N LYS A 217 15.46 26.97 36.46
CA LYS A 217 14.88 25.68 36.86
C LYS A 217 14.20 25.78 38.23
N THR A 218 14.88 26.34 39.23
CA THR A 218 14.33 26.51 40.58
C THR A 218 13.09 27.40 40.58
N LYS A 219 13.15 28.56 39.90
CA LYS A 219 12.01 29.49 39.82
C LYS A 219 10.81 28.86 39.14
N ARG A 220 11.07 28.07 38.09
CA ARG A 220 10.04 27.35 37.34
C ARG A 220 9.36 26.27 38.20
N GLN A 221 10.13 25.50 38.97
CA GLN A 221 9.60 24.52 39.93
C GLN A 221 8.76 25.19 41.03
N ALA A 222 9.23 26.33 41.57
CA ALA A 222 8.49 27.08 42.60
C ALA A 222 7.13 27.61 42.13
N ILE A 223 6.96 27.87 40.83
CA ILE A 223 5.69 28.33 40.22
C ILE A 223 4.78 27.14 39.84
N GLY A 224 5.22 25.89 40.06
CA GLY A 224 4.47 24.69 39.68
C GLY A 224 4.45 24.41 38.17
N LEU A 225 5.34 25.05 37.41
CA LEU A 225 5.49 24.78 35.98
C LEU A 225 6.46 23.60 35.80
N THR A 226 5.99 22.36 35.90
CA THR A 226 6.86 21.19 35.66
C THR A 226 7.54 21.30 34.28
N SER A 227 8.81 20.87 34.22
CA SER A 227 9.55 20.84 32.96
C SER A 227 9.02 19.67 32.13
N PRO A 228 8.53 19.88 30.89
CA PRO A 228 8.06 18.79 30.03
C PRO A 228 9.20 17.85 29.59
N TRP A 229 10.45 18.13 29.99
CA TRP A 229 11.63 17.33 29.66
C TRP A 229 12.22 16.58 30.86
N ALA A 230 11.55 16.56 32.03
CA ALA A 230 12.09 15.93 33.25
C ALA A 230 11.62 14.48 33.47
N GLU A 231 10.82 13.93 32.56
CA GLU A 231 10.35 12.53 32.60
C GLU A 231 10.86 11.80 31.34
N ASN A 232 12.15 11.47 31.33
CA ASN A 232 12.76 10.44 30.47
C ASN A 232 14.17 10.13 30.97
#